data_AF-A0A8S0FI42-F1
#
_entry.id   AF-A0A8S0FI42-F1
#
_cell.length_a   1.000
_cell.length_b   1.000
_cell.length_c   1.000
_cell.angle_alpha   90.00
_cell.angle_beta   90.00
_cell.angle_gamma   90.00
#
_symmetry.space_group_name_H-M   'P 1'
#
loop_
_entity.id
_entity.type
_entity.pdbx_description
1 polymer ?
#
loop_
_entity_poly.entity_id
_entity_poly.type
_entity_poly.pdbx_seq_one_letter_code
_entity_poly.pdbx_strand_id
1 'polypeptide(L)'
;MLHWGGLTLRFDPEFEKISRRFLNDPQAFNEAFARAWFKLTHRDMGPKSRYIGPEVPKEDLIWQDPLPQPIYNPTEQDIIDLKFAIADSGLSVSELVSVAWASASTFRGGDKRGGANGARLALMPQRDWDVNAAAVRALPVLEKIQKESGKASLADIIVLAGVVGVEKAARNRQLVPAVAPQV
;
A
#
# COMPACT_ATOMS: atom_id res chain seq x y z
N MET A 1 15.03 -18.23 40.26
CA MET A 1 14.94 -19.26 39.20
C MET A 1 15.43 -18.61 37.91
N LEU A 2 16.60 -18.98 37.40
CA LEU A 2 17.10 -18.42 36.13
C LEU A 2 16.34 -19.09 34.98
N HIS A 3 15.63 -18.30 34.19
CA HIS A 3 14.89 -18.80 33.02
C HIS A 3 15.85 -18.86 31.81
N TRP A 4 15.79 -19.93 31.02
CA TRP A 4 16.67 -20.15 29.86
C TRP A 4 16.70 -18.97 28.89
N GLY A 5 15.56 -18.33 28.62
CA GLY A 5 15.49 -17.13 27.76
C GLY A 5 16.27 -15.92 28.29
N GLY A 6 16.39 -15.77 29.62
CA GLY A 6 17.21 -14.72 30.23
C GLY A 6 18.71 -14.98 30.11
N LEU A 7 19.11 -16.26 30.07
CA LEU A 7 20.49 -16.67 29.85
C LEU A 7 20.90 -16.46 28.38
N THR A 8 19.97 -16.62 27.43
CA THR A 8 20.22 -16.34 25.99
C THR A 8 20.68 -14.91 25.76
N LEU A 9 20.03 -13.91 26.39
CA LEU A 9 20.40 -12.50 26.25
C LEU A 9 21.81 -12.19 26.78
N ARG A 10 22.38 -13.07 27.61
CA ARG A 10 23.72 -12.93 28.18
C ARG A 10 24.78 -13.73 27.43
N PHE A 11 24.45 -14.92 26.94
CA PHE A 11 25.44 -15.85 26.38
C PHE A 11 25.46 -15.92 24.86
N ASP A 12 24.41 -15.50 24.17
CA ASP A 12 24.44 -15.35 22.71
C ASP A 12 25.30 -14.14 22.32
N PRO A 13 26.33 -14.28 21.46
CA PRO A 13 27.27 -13.19 21.15
C PRO A 13 26.62 -11.97 20.50
N GLU A 14 25.50 -12.11 19.81
CA GLU A 14 24.82 -10.99 19.15
C GLU A 14 23.92 -10.24 20.13
N PHE A 15 23.17 -10.95 20.97
CA PHE A 15 22.36 -10.32 22.03
C PHE A 15 23.22 -9.73 23.15
N GLU A 16 24.34 -10.35 23.49
CA GLU A 16 25.23 -9.89 24.56
C GLU A 16 25.72 -8.46 24.32
N LYS A 17 26.07 -8.11 23.07
CA LYS A 17 26.48 -6.75 22.69
C LYS A 17 25.38 -5.72 22.99
N ILE A 18 24.13 -6.07 22.68
CA ILE A 18 22.96 -5.21 22.90
C ILE A 18 22.67 -5.10 24.40
N SER A 19 22.68 -6.23 25.12
CA SER A 19 22.46 -6.28 26.57
C SER A 19 23.54 -5.52 27.34
N ARG A 20 24.81 -5.61 26.93
CA ARG A 20 25.91 -4.85 27.53
C ARG A 20 25.78 -3.36 27.26
N ARG A 21 25.34 -2.95 26.06
CA ARG A 21 25.01 -1.55 25.77
C ARG A 21 23.92 -1.04 26.72
N PHE A 22 22.82 -1.78 26.87
CA PHE A 22 21.72 -1.40 27.76
C PHE A 22 22.08 -1.42 29.25
N LEU A 23 22.99 -2.31 29.65
CA LEU A 23 23.56 -2.30 31.01
C LEU A 23 24.36 -1.01 31.28
N ASN A 24 25.17 -0.59 30.31
CA ASN A 24 26.04 0.58 30.44
C ASN A 24 25.30 1.91 30.15
N ASP A 25 24.15 1.87 29.46
CA ASP A 25 23.29 3.01 29.15
C ASP A 25 21.81 2.64 29.37
N PRO A 26 21.31 2.82 30.62
CA PRO A 26 19.91 2.54 30.95
C PRO A 26 18.91 3.44 30.22
N GLN A 27 19.32 4.64 29.80
CA GLN A 27 18.42 5.55 29.07
C GLN A 27 18.16 5.02 27.66
N ALA A 28 19.19 4.50 26.98
CA ALA A 28 19.01 3.81 25.69
C ALA A 28 18.10 2.59 25.81
N PHE A 29 18.15 1.87 26.94
CA PHE A 29 17.23 0.76 27.21
C PHE A 29 15.78 1.25 27.32
N ASN A 30 15.54 2.28 28.13
CA ASN A 30 14.19 2.83 28.33
C ASN A 30 13.56 3.30 27.02
N GLU A 31 14.32 4.02 26.18
CA GLU A 31 13.86 4.49 24.87
C GLU A 31 13.54 3.32 23.93
N ALA A 32 14.45 2.33 23.84
CA ALA A 32 14.25 1.16 22.98
C ALA A 32 13.06 0.32 23.45
N PHE A 33 12.91 0.12 24.76
CA PHE A 33 11.81 -0.62 25.35
C PHE A 33 10.48 0.09 25.11
N ALA A 34 10.39 1.41 25.34
CA ALA A 34 9.17 2.17 25.08
C ALA A 34 8.73 2.08 23.61
N ARG A 35 9.66 2.25 22.67
CA ARG A 35 9.40 2.11 21.22
C ARG A 35 8.97 0.69 20.85
N ALA A 36 9.63 -0.33 21.39
CA ALA A 36 9.31 -1.73 21.14
C ALA A 36 7.95 -2.12 21.73
N TRP A 37 7.63 -1.64 22.93
CA TRP A 37 6.35 -1.86 23.59
C TRP A 37 5.20 -1.22 22.82
N PHE A 38 5.37 0.04 22.40
CA PHE A 38 4.38 0.71 21.54
C PHE A 38 4.16 -0.07 20.24
N LYS A 39 5.23 -0.47 19.55
CA LYS A 39 5.13 -1.32 18.35
C LYS A 39 4.40 -2.64 18.64
N LEU A 40 4.76 -3.34 19.72
CA LEU A 40 4.15 -4.63 20.09
C LEU A 40 2.63 -4.53 20.22
N THR A 41 2.17 -3.46 20.87
CA THR A 41 0.76 -3.21 21.21
C THR A 41 -0.05 -2.56 20.11
N HIS A 42 0.60 -2.05 19.05
CA HIS A 42 -0.07 -1.31 17.97
C HIS A 42 0.21 -1.85 16.56
N ARG A 43 1.04 -2.90 16.40
CA ARG A 43 1.48 -3.45 15.09
C ARG A 43 0.34 -3.93 14.19
N ASP A 44 -0.83 -4.24 14.73
CA ASP A 44 -2.01 -4.75 14.04
C ASP A 44 -3.19 -3.75 13.98
N MET A 45 -2.92 -2.50 14.36
CA MET A 45 -3.89 -1.41 14.26
C MET A 45 -4.00 -0.82 12.83
N GLY A 46 -3.09 -1.17 11.92
CA GLY A 46 -3.08 -0.66 10.56
C GLY A 46 -2.64 0.81 10.47
N PRO A 47 -3.14 1.59 9.49
CA PRO A 47 -2.66 2.94 9.24
C PRO A 47 -2.97 3.89 10.40
N LYS A 48 -2.10 4.89 10.60
CA LYS A 48 -2.21 5.89 11.67
C LYS A 48 -3.52 6.69 11.66
N SER A 49 -4.20 6.77 10.52
CA SER A 49 -5.55 7.35 10.42
C SER A 49 -6.62 6.63 11.25
N ARG A 50 -6.36 5.41 11.72
CA ARG A 50 -7.25 4.67 12.63
C ARG A 50 -7.00 4.97 14.12
N TYR A 51 -5.95 5.70 14.45
CA TYR A 51 -5.56 5.97 15.83
C TYR A 51 -6.39 7.15 16.33
N ILE A 52 -6.96 7.01 17.53
CA ILE A 52 -7.84 8.02 18.14
C ILE A 52 -7.38 8.29 19.57
N GLY A 53 -7.66 9.50 20.04
CA GLY A 53 -7.33 9.94 21.41
C GLY A 53 -6.20 10.98 21.47
N PRO A 54 -6.00 11.57 22.65
CA PRO A 54 -5.11 12.74 22.82
C PRO A 54 -3.62 12.38 22.84
N GLU A 55 -3.27 11.12 23.01
CA GLU A 55 -1.89 10.65 23.25
C GLU A 55 -1.25 9.94 22.06
N VAL A 56 -1.86 10.03 20.87
CA VAL A 56 -1.30 9.41 19.65
C VAL A 56 0.08 10.04 19.36
N PRO A 57 1.16 9.23 19.31
CA PRO A 57 2.50 9.78 19.04
C PRO A 57 2.56 10.52 17.71
N LYS A 58 3.22 11.68 17.71
CA LYS A 58 3.38 12.52 16.50
C LYS A 58 4.35 11.91 15.50
N GLU A 59 5.39 11.23 15.96
CA GLU A 59 6.36 10.52 15.11
C GLU A 59 5.67 9.46 14.25
N ASP A 60 6.03 9.40 12.97
CA ASP A 60 5.65 8.30 12.08
C ASP A 60 6.74 7.23 12.11
N LEU A 61 6.36 6.00 12.39
CA LEU A 61 7.29 4.89 12.52
C LEU A 61 7.25 4.04 11.25
N ILE A 62 8.42 3.59 10.76
CA ILE A 62 8.55 2.85 9.50
C ILE A 62 7.60 1.64 9.41
N TRP A 63 7.41 0.92 10.53
CA TRP A 63 6.55 -0.28 10.58
C TRP A 63 5.06 0.02 10.42
N GLN A 64 4.64 1.28 10.53
CA GLN A 64 3.26 1.73 10.29
C GLN A 64 2.96 1.92 8.80
N ASP A 65 3.94 1.72 7.91
CA ASP A 65 3.81 1.94 6.49
C ASP A 65 3.26 3.35 6.18
N PRO A 66 3.90 4.43 6.68
CA PRO A 66 3.33 5.78 6.67
C PRO A 66 3.07 6.29 5.24
N LEU A 67 2.13 7.22 5.15
CA LEU A 67 1.75 7.89 3.91
C LEU A 67 2.02 9.39 4.04
N PRO A 68 2.54 10.04 2.99
CA PRO A 68 2.71 11.48 2.99
C PRO A 68 1.36 12.19 3.03
N GLN A 69 1.38 13.46 3.44
CA GLN A 69 0.21 14.31 3.33
C GLN A 69 -0.19 14.49 1.86
N PRO A 70 -1.50 14.58 1.55
CA PRO A 70 -1.94 14.77 0.17
C PRO A 70 -1.50 16.13 -0.35
N ILE A 71 -0.90 16.13 -1.55
CA ILE A 71 -0.51 17.35 -2.29
C ILE A 71 -1.43 17.63 -3.48
N TYR A 72 -2.39 16.75 -3.73
CA TYR A 72 -3.36 16.82 -4.83
C TYR A 72 -4.78 16.92 -4.26
N ASN A 73 -5.64 17.64 -4.99
CA ASN A 73 -7.05 17.80 -4.67
C ASN A 73 -7.88 17.85 -5.98
N PRO A 74 -8.06 16.70 -6.66
CA PRO A 74 -8.71 16.67 -7.96
C PRO A 74 -10.18 17.07 -7.87
N THR A 75 -10.63 17.88 -8.82
CA THR A 75 -12.04 18.24 -9.00
C THR A 75 -12.79 17.14 -9.78
N GLU A 76 -14.12 17.24 -9.85
CA GLU A 76 -14.92 16.33 -10.68
C GLU A 76 -14.50 16.38 -12.15
N GLN A 77 -14.20 17.57 -12.67
CA GLN A 77 -13.75 17.73 -14.05
C GLN A 77 -12.39 17.07 -14.26
N ASP A 78 -11.44 17.22 -13.33
CA ASP A 78 -10.14 16.57 -13.43
C ASP A 78 -10.29 15.03 -13.49
N ILE A 79 -11.23 14.46 -12.72
CA ILE A 79 -11.52 13.01 -12.74
C ILE A 79 -12.09 12.58 -14.10
N ILE A 80 -13.00 13.37 -14.68
CA ILE A 80 -13.58 13.11 -16.01
C ILE A 80 -12.46 13.12 -17.07
N ASP A 81 -11.61 14.14 -17.06
CA ASP A 81 -10.51 14.29 -18.03
C ASP A 81 -9.50 13.15 -17.90
N LEU A 82 -9.18 12.75 -16.67
CA LEU A 82 -8.32 11.58 -16.40
C LEU A 82 -8.94 10.27 -16.90
N LYS A 83 -10.25 10.06 -16.73
CA LYS A 83 -10.93 8.89 -17.28
C LYS A 83 -10.83 8.83 -18.80
N PHE A 84 -10.98 9.97 -19.49
CA PHE A 84 -10.78 10.04 -20.94
C PHE A 84 -9.34 9.73 -21.33
N ALA A 85 -8.36 10.36 -20.68
CA ALA A 85 -6.93 10.10 -20.94
C ALA A 85 -6.56 8.62 -20.76
N ILE A 86 -7.09 7.97 -19.73
CA ILE A 86 -6.87 6.54 -19.50
C ILE A 86 -7.57 5.69 -20.57
N ALA A 87 -8.80 6.03 -20.96
CA ALA A 87 -9.55 5.29 -21.98
C ALA A 87 -8.84 5.31 -23.35
N ASP A 88 -8.22 6.44 -23.68
CA ASP A 88 -7.49 6.69 -24.94
C ASP A 88 -6.01 6.28 -24.88
N SER A 89 -5.53 5.81 -23.73
CA SER A 89 -4.13 5.42 -23.51
C SER A 89 -3.66 4.19 -24.31
N GLY A 90 -4.58 3.46 -24.93
CA GLY A 90 -4.31 2.21 -25.64
C GLY A 90 -4.24 0.97 -24.74
N LEU A 91 -4.32 1.12 -23.40
CA LEU A 91 -4.37 -0.01 -22.49
C LEU A 91 -5.64 -0.85 -22.69
N SER A 92 -5.47 -2.16 -22.67
CA SER A 92 -6.57 -3.12 -22.74
C SER A 92 -7.37 -3.15 -21.44
N VAL A 93 -8.61 -3.66 -21.50
CA VAL A 93 -9.44 -3.92 -20.31
C VAL A 93 -8.69 -4.82 -19.32
N SER A 94 -7.98 -5.84 -19.81
CA SER A 94 -7.23 -6.77 -18.96
C SER A 94 -6.11 -6.07 -18.20
N GLU A 95 -5.34 -5.20 -18.86
CA GLU A 95 -4.26 -4.45 -18.21
C GLU A 95 -4.79 -3.47 -17.16
N LEU A 96 -5.84 -2.72 -17.49
CA LEU A 96 -6.49 -1.75 -16.60
C LEU A 96 -7.05 -2.40 -15.33
N VAL A 97 -7.74 -3.54 -15.47
CA VAL A 97 -8.28 -4.27 -14.32
C VAL A 97 -7.15 -4.93 -13.52
N SER A 98 -6.14 -5.50 -14.20
CA SER A 98 -5.05 -6.21 -13.52
C SER A 98 -4.18 -5.27 -12.69
N VAL A 99 -3.87 -4.06 -13.16
CA VAL A 99 -3.05 -3.09 -12.41
C VAL A 99 -3.78 -2.58 -11.16
N ALA A 100 -5.08 -2.32 -11.26
CA ALA A 100 -5.89 -1.92 -10.11
C ALA A 100 -6.04 -3.07 -9.10
N TRP A 101 -6.28 -4.29 -9.57
CA TRP A 101 -6.38 -5.48 -8.72
C TRP A 101 -5.06 -5.74 -7.98
N ALA A 102 -3.93 -5.82 -8.70
CA ALA A 102 -2.61 -6.05 -8.13
C ALA A 102 -2.24 -5.01 -7.05
N SER A 103 -2.66 -3.76 -7.23
CA SER A 103 -2.45 -2.69 -6.25
C SER A 103 -3.32 -2.89 -4.99
N ALA A 104 -4.61 -3.18 -5.17
CA ALA A 104 -5.57 -3.25 -4.07
C ALA A 104 -5.56 -4.59 -3.29
N SER A 105 -5.26 -5.71 -3.95
CA SER A 105 -5.42 -7.06 -3.39
C SER A 105 -4.37 -7.43 -2.35
N THR A 106 -3.42 -6.54 -2.06
CA THR A 106 -2.43 -6.72 -0.98
C THR A 106 -3.04 -6.46 0.41
N PHE A 107 -4.25 -5.88 0.48
CA PHE A 107 -4.92 -5.61 1.75
C PHE A 107 -5.25 -6.91 2.50
N ARG A 108 -4.96 -6.92 3.80
CA ARG A 108 -5.31 -8.02 4.69
C ARG A 108 -6.03 -7.52 5.94
N GLY A 109 -7.23 -8.05 6.19
CA GLY A 109 -8.09 -7.56 7.27
C GLY A 109 -7.57 -7.79 8.69
N GLY A 110 -6.68 -8.76 8.90
CA GLY A 110 -6.12 -9.10 10.20
C GLY A 110 -5.40 -7.91 10.86
N ASP A 111 -4.31 -7.45 10.25
CA ASP A 111 -3.52 -6.32 10.74
C ASP A 111 -3.76 -5.02 9.96
N LYS A 112 -4.64 -5.05 8.96
CA LYS A 112 -5.08 -3.91 8.14
C LYS A 112 -3.95 -3.26 7.35
N ARG A 113 -2.91 -4.03 7.03
CA ARG A 113 -1.83 -3.62 6.13
C ARG A 113 -2.18 -3.89 4.67
N GLY A 114 -1.40 -3.29 3.78
CA GLY A 114 -1.57 -3.40 2.33
C GLY A 114 -2.67 -2.49 1.77
N GLY A 115 -3.11 -2.80 0.56
CA GLY A 115 -4.06 -2.00 -0.21
C GLY A 115 -3.38 -1.03 -1.17
N ALA A 116 -4.18 -0.33 -1.97
CA ALA A 116 -3.71 0.50 -3.07
C ALA A 116 -3.10 1.85 -2.63
N ASN A 117 -3.40 2.30 -1.40
CA ASN A 117 -2.96 3.61 -0.93
C ASN A 117 -1.43 3.67 -0.78
N GLY A 118 -0.83 4.77 -1.25
CA GLY A 118 0.62 4.94 -1.35
C GLY A 118 1.27 4.40 -2.63
N ALA A 119 0.48 3.87 -3.58
CA ALA A 119 0.96 3.39 -4.88
C ALA A 119 2.15 2.42 -4.77
N ARG A 120 2.17 1.56 -3.74
CA ARG A 120 3.31 0.68 -3.47
C ARG A 120 3.61 -0.31 -4.59
N LEU A 121 2.64 -0.62 -5.45
CA LEU A 121 2.83 -1.39 -6.68
C LEU A 121 3.91 -0.77 -7.60
N ALA A 122 4.07 0.55 -7.58
CA ALA A 122 5.08 1.25 -8.36
C ALA A 122 6.49 1.24 -7.72
N LEU A 123 6.60 0.74 -6.48
CA LEU A 123 7.82 0.73 -5.67
C LEU A 123 8.30 -0.71 -5.43
N MET A 124 9.58 -0.87 -5.07
CA MET A 124 10.08 -2.14 -4.58
C MET A 124 9.49 -2.47 -3.18
N PRO A 125 9.26 -3.75 -2.85
CA PRO A 125 9.49 -4.92 -3.70
C PRO A 125 8.29 -5.28 -4.60
N GLN A 126 7.12 -4.62 -4.46
CA GLN A 126 5.88 -5.06 -5.11
C GLN A 126 5.96 -4.99 -6.64
N ARG A 127 6.72 -4.04 -7.18
CA ARG A 127 6.95 -3.89 -8.62
C ARG A 127 7.61 -5.13 -9.25
N ASP A 128 8.40 -5.88 -8.47
CA ASP A 128 9.20 -7.01 -8.96
C ASP A 128 8.63 -8.37 -8.54
N TRP A 129 7.44 -8.42 -7.95
CA TRP A 129 6.79 -9.69 -7.67
C TRP A 129 6.34 -10.39 -8.96
N ASP A 130 6.62 -11.68 -9.09
CA ASP A 130 6.26 -12.47 -10.28
C ASP A 130 4.77 -12.36 -10.65
N VAL A 131 3.89 -12.37 -9.65
CA VAL A 131 2.44 -12.24 -9.83
C VAL A 131 2.03 -10.88 -10.44
N ASN A 132 2.87 -9.85 -10.26
CA ASN A 132 2.62 -8.49 -10.75
C ASN A 132 3.28 -8.21 -12.11
N ALA A 133 4.05 -9.14 -12.68
CA ALA A 133 4.84 -8.91 -13.90
C ALA A 133 3.99 -8.44 -15.10
N ALA A 134 2.75 -8.90 -15.22
CA ALA A 134 1.82 -8.43 -16.25
C ALA A 134 1.21 -7.06 -15.88
N ALA A 135 0.77 -6.88 -14.63
CA ALA A 135 0.12 -5.67 -14.14
C ALA A 135 1.04 -4.44 -14.21
N VAL A 136 2.32 -4.61 -13.91
CA VAL A 136 3.32 -3.53 -13.90
C VAL A 136 3.58 -2.95 -15.29
N ARG A 137 3.23 -3.65 -16.38
CA ARG A 137 3.36 -3.13 -17.75
C ARG A 137 2.49 -1.91 -18.02
N ALA A 138 1.39 -1.75 -17.28
CA ALA A 138 0.52 -0.57 -17.38
C ALA A 138 1.09 0.66 -16.65
N LEU A 139 2.00 0.48 -15.68
CA LEU A 139 2.49 1.56 -14.83
C LEU A 139 3.18 2.71 -15.60
N PRO A 140 4.07 2.47 -16.58
CA PRO A 140 4.73 3.56 -17.31
C PRO A 140 3.74 4.49 -18.02
N VAL A 141 2.63 3.94 -18.54
CA VAL A 141 1.57 4.71 -19.18
C VAL A 141 0.80 5.55 -18.16
N LEU A 142 0.41 4.94 -17.04
CA LEU A 142 -0.30 5.64 -15.96
C LEU A 142 0.58 6.71 -15.26
N GLU A 143 1.88 6.43 -15.08
CA GLU A 143 2.88 7.39 -14.58
C GLU A 143 3.01 8.59 -15.53
N LYS A 144 2.95 8.37 -16.85
CA LYS A 144 2.95 9.45 -17.84
C LYS A 144 1.69 10.31 -17.73
N ILE A 145 0.51 9.69 -17.68
CA ILE A 145 -0.78 10.39 -17.51
C ILE A 145 -0.78 11.20 -16.20
N GLN A 146 -0.24 10.64 -15.12
CA GLN A 146 -0.12 11.32 -13.84
C GLN A 146 0.75 12.57 -13.93
N LYS A 147 1.91 12.47 -14.58
CA LYS A 147 2.84 13.59 -14.77
C LYS A 147 2.25 14.69 -15.67
N GLU A 148 1.58 14.32 -16.75
CA GLU A 148 0.99 15.27 -17.70
C GLU A 148 -0.20 16.00 -17.10
N SER A 149 -1.04 15.30 -16.34
CA SER A 149 -2.19 15.90 -15.65
C SER A 149 -1.75 16.78 -14.48
N GLY A 150 -0.91 16.24 -13.59
CA GLY A 150 -0.53 16.91 -12.34
C GLY A 150 -1.69 17.17 -11.38
N LYS A 151 -2.85 16.52 -11.56
CA LYS A 151 -4.07 16.75 -10.76
C LYS A 151 -4.34 15.74 -9.66
N ALA A 152 -3.85 14.50 -9.83
CA ALA A 152 -4.14 13.39 -8.93
C ALA A 152 -2.87 12.60 -8.59
N SER A 153 -2.94 11.84 -7.50
CA SER A 153 -1.85 10.94 -7.12
C SER A 153 -1.81 9.72 -8.05
N LEU A 154 -0.64 9.08 -8.14
CA LEU A 154 -0.53 7.82 -8.89
C LEU A 154 -1.41 6.70 -8.29
N ALA A 155 -1.61 6.70 -6.96
CA ALA A 155 -2.48 5.73 -6.30
C ALA A 155 -3.93 5.87 -6.81
N ASP A 156 -4.43 7.10 -6.90
CA ASP A 156 -5.78 7.38 -7.40
C ASP A 156 -5.91 7.00 -8.88
N ILE A 157 -4.91 7.34 -9.70
CA ILE A 157 -4.92 7.01 -11.14
C ILE A 157 -4.88 5.50 -11.38
N ILE A 158 -4.11 4.72 -10.61
CA ILE A 158 -4.10 3.25 -10.70
C ILE A 158 -5.50 2.68 -10.41
N VAL A 159 -6.18 3.18 -9.38
CA VAL A 159 -7.54 2.72 -9.04
C VAL A 159 -8.56 3.19 -10.09
N LEU A 160 -8.45 4.43 -10.55
CA LEU A 160 -9.31 4.99 -11.60
C LEU A 160 -9.16 4.22 -12.92
N ALA A 161 -7.95 3.74 -13.23
CA ALA A 161 -7.71 2.87 -14.37
C ALA A 161 -8.54 1.58 -14.29
N GLY A 162 -8.64 0.96 -13.11
CA GLY A 162 -9.53 -0.16 -12.86
C GLY A 162 -11.00 0.18 -13.10
N VAL A 163 -11.46 1.35 -12.64
CA VAL A 163 -12.83 1.85 -12.87
C VAL A 163 -13.11 1.94 -14.37
N VAL A 164 -12.23 2.59 -15.14
CA VAL A 164 -12.34 2.71 -16.60
C VAL A 164 -12.36 1.33 -17.27
N GLY A 165 -11.50 0.41 -16.83
CA GLY A 165 -11.45 -0.96 -17.33
C GLY A 165 -12.77 -1.72 -17.15
N VAL A 166 -13.37 -1.65 -15.96
CA VAL A 166 -14.66 -2.29 -15.64
C VAL A 166 -15.80 -1.64 -16.43
N GLU A 167 -15.85 -0.30 -16.50
CA GLU A 167 -16.86 0.41 -17.29
C GLU A 167 -16.79 0.03 -18.78
N LYS A 168 -15.58 -0.06 -19.35
CA LYS A 168 -15.34 -0.46 -20.74
C LYS A 168 -15.78 -1.91 -21.00
N ALA A 169 -15.48 -2.82 -20.08
CA ALA A 169 -15.91 -4.21 -20.16
C ALA A 169 -17.45 -4.35 -20.18
N ALA A 170 -18.14 -3.58 -19.33
CA ALA A 170 -19.59 -3.58 -19.26
C ALA A 170 -20.25 -3.08 -20.56
N ARG A 171 -19.71 -1.99 -21.16
CA ARG A 171 -20.23 -1.45 -22.43
C ARG A 171 -20.04 -2.43 -23.59
N ASN A 172 -18.90 -3.11 -23.68
CA ASN A 172 -18.63 -4.09 -24.74
C ASN A 172 -19.62 -5.28 -24.72
N ARG A 173 -20.16 -5.63 -23.55
CA ARG A 173 -21.14 -6.73 -23.43
C ARG A 173 -22.51 -6.38 -24.00
N GLN A 174 -22.86 -5.10 -24.13
CA GLN A 174 -24.11 -4.66 -24.77
C GLN A 174 -24.10 -4.86 -26.30
N LEU A 175 -22.96 -5.24 -26.90
CA LEU A 175 -22.82 -5.55 -28.32
C LEU A 175 -22.94 -7.05 -28.64
N VAL A 176 -23.06 -7.93 -27.64
CA VAL A 176 -23.35 -9.36 -27.85
C VAL A 176 -24.83 -9.58 -27.53
N PRO A 177 -25.70 -9.82 -28.53
CA PRO A 177 -27.09 -10.14 -28.24
C PRO A 177 -27.13 -11.38 -27.35
N ALA A 178 -27.93 -11.32 -26.29
CA ALA A 178 -28.20 -12.45 -25.42
C ALA A 178 -28.60 -13.63 -26.32
N VAL A 179 -27.76 -14.66 -26.38
CA VAL A 179 -28.13 -15.93 -27.00
C VAL A 179 -29.28 -16.45 -26.16
N ALA A 180 -30.49 -16.34 -26.72
CA ALA A 180 -31.68 -16.91 -26.12
C ALA A 180 -31.42 -18.41 -25.86
N PRO A 181 -31.86 -18.96 -24.72
CA PRO A 181 -31.69 -20.38 -24.45
C PRO A 181 -32.38 -21.15 -25.58
N GLN A 182 -31.62 -21.99 -26.30
CA GLN A 182 -32.18 -22.92 -27.24
C GLN A 182 -32.87 -24.04 -26.44
N VAL A 183 -34.20 -24.07 -26.60
CA VAL A 183 -35.19 -25.14 -26.38
C VAL A 183 -35.05 -25.97 -25.11
#